data_AF-J9SK57-F1
#
_entry.id   AF-J9SK57-F1
#
_cell.length_a   1.000
_cell.length_b   1.000
_cell.length_c   1.000
_cell.angle_alpha   90.00
_cell.angle_beta   90.00
_cell.angle_gamma   90.00
#
_symmetry.space_group_name_H-M   'P 1'
#
loop_
_entity.id
_entity.type
_entity.pdbx_description
1 polymer ?
#
loop_
_entity_poly.entity_id
_entity_poly.type
_entity_poly.pdbx_seq_one_letter_code
_entity_poly.pdbx_strand_id
1 'polypeptide(L)'
;MIEANRHTRAPITSNRYRTGRDFMPLPTARLSTAVKTIVAGLLITAGLATGLGLGSGQAHAKIDDGRYKFQLVMYGVIPYPESNARVIGNRLFQDVYGVGPWNATNSHITQTRNGGIVSIAGDPVAHWYSRIELRKTPHGYKGVLFAGGVPTGDVYLRKVR
;
A
#
# COMPACT_ATOMS: atom_id res chain seq x y z
N MET A 1 81.51 15.28 -39.25
CA MET A 1 81.24 14.00 -38.58
C MET A 1 80.18 14.30 -37.53
N ILE A 2 78.91 13.97 -37.84
CA ILE A 2 77.74 14.42 -37.08
C ILE A 2 77.40 13.35 -36.04
N GLU A 3 77.42 13.75 -34.77
CA GLU A 3 77.00 12.98 -33.61
C GLU A 3 75.67 13.56 -33.11
N ALA A 4 74.73 12.67 -32.78
CA ALA A 4 73.35 13.00 -32.49
C ALA A 4 73.17 13.62 -31.09
N ASN A 5 72.42 14.71 -30.94
CA ASN A 5 71.36 14.80 -29.93
C ASN A 5 70.48 16.08 -29.98
N ARG A 6 69.22 15.85 -29.58
CA ARG A 6 68.14 16.79 -29.19
C ARG A 6 67.46 17.62 -30.29
N HIS A 7 66.14 17.43 -30.42
CA HIS A 7 65.20 18.54 -30.19
C HIS A 7 63.84 18.04 -29.71
N THR A 8 63.64 18.25 -28.42
CA THR A 8 62.39 18.31 -27.67
C THR A 8 61.46 19.34 -28.31
N ARG A 9 60.20 19.00 -28.59
CA ARG A 9 59.14 19.99 -28.86
C ARG A 9 58.18 20.04 -27.68
N ALA A 10 58.24 21.14 -26.95
CA ALA A 10 57.17 21.61 -26.08
C ALA A 10 56.09 22.31 -26.92
N PRO A 11 54.87 22.44 -26.37
CA PRO A 11 54.28 23.78 -26.39
C PRO A 11 53.67 24.19 -25.04
N ILE A 12 53.99 25.40 -24.62
CA ILE A 12 53.27 26.25 -23.65
C ILE A 12 53.15 27.59 -24.40
N THR A 13 52.04 28.34 -24.52
CA THR A 13 51.09 28.83 -23.51
C THR A 13 49.96 29.63 -24.20
N SER A 14 48.88 29.86 -23.45
CA SER A 14 47.90 30.98 -23.50
C SER A 14 46.47 30.55 -23.92
N ASN A 15 45.50 30.32 -23.03
CA ASN A 15 44.91 31.09 -21.90
C ASN A 15 43.77 32.03 -22.37
N ARG A 16 42.50 31.67 -22.07
CA ARG A 16 41.56 32.42 -21.21
C ARG A 16 40.06 32.02 -21.33
N TYR A 17 39.49 31.63 -20.17
CA TYR A 17 38.13 31.84 -19.61
C TYR A 17 36.86 31.40 -20.41
N ARG A 18 35.74 30.91 -19.86
CA ARG A 18 35.27 30.42 -18.54
C ARG A 18 33.77 30.11 -18.73
N THR A 19 33.33 28.85 -18.58
CA THR A 19 31.96 28.56 -18.08
C THR A 19 31.91 27.14 -17.53
N GLY A 20 31.85 27.05 -16.20
CA GLY A 20 31.76 25.79 -15.50
C GLY A 20 30.43 25.08 -15.76
N ARG A 21 30.51 23.75 -15.90
CA ARG A 21 29.47 22.81 -15.53
C ARG A 21 30.17 21.55 -15.06
N ASP A 22 30.53 21.55 -13.78
CA ASP A 22 30.91 20.34 -13.07
C ASP A 22 29.69 19.42 -13.07
N PHE A 23 29.76 18.32 -13.83
CA PHE A 23 28.83 17.22 -13.70
C PHE A 23 29.12 16.52 -12.37
N MET A 24 28.30 16.79 -11.36
CA MET A 24 28.27 15.97 -10.15
C MET A 24 27.66 14.60 -10.49
N PRO A 25 28.34 13.48 -10.19
CA PRO A 25 27.65 12.20 -10.10
C PRO A 25 26.70 12.25 -8.89
N LEU A 26 25.40 12.10 -9.13
CA LEU A 26 24.41 11.93 -8.08
C LEU A 26 24.82 10.74 -7.19
N PRO A 27 24.99 10.92 -5.87
CA PRO A 27 25.23 9.79 -4.99
C PRO A 27 23.99 8.89 -5.00
N THR A 28 24.13 7.69 -5.54
CA THR A 28 23.15 6.63 -5.37
C THR A 28 23.14 6.26 -3.89
N ALA A 29 22.14 6.76 -3.16
CA ALA A 29 21.92 6.41 -1.77
C ALA A 29 21.69 4.90 -1.65
N ARG A 30 22.75 4.15 -1.33
CA ARG A 30 22.63 2.77 -0.89
C ARG A 30 22.00 2.81 0.50
N LEU A 31 20.68 2.63 0.55
CA LEU A 31 19.95 2.40 1.78
C LEU A 31 20.59 1.21 2.50
N SER A 32 21.23 1.50 3.65
CA SER A 32 21.88 0.48 4.46
C SER A 32 20.85 -0.52 4.97
N THR A 33 21.27 -1.77 5.17
CA THR A 33 20.42 -2.88 5.64
C THR A 33 19.59 -2.51 6.87
N ALA A 34 20.11 -1.64 7.74
CA ALA A 34 19.41 -1.11 8.91
C ALA A 34 18.11 -0.34 8.57
N VAL A 35 18.06 0.42 7.47
CA VAL A 35 16.84 1.15 7.06
C VAL A 35 15.77 0.19 6.54
N LYS A 36 16.16 -0.89 5.86
CA LYS A 36 15.23 -1.96 5.45
C LYS A 36 14.62 -2.66 6.68
N THR A 37 15.41 -2.87 7.73
CA THR A 37 14.94 -3.50 8.97
C THR A 37 13.97 -2.61 9.74
N ILE A 38 14.14 -1.28 9.73
CA ILE A 38 13.23 -0.34 10.39
C ILE A 38 11.87 -0.26 9.65
N VAL A 39 11.87 -0.28 8.32
CA VAL A 39 10.62 -0.31 7.53
C VAL A 39 9.87 -1.63 7.70
N ALA A 40 10.58 -2.75 7.87
CA ALA A 40 9.97 -4.05 8.17
C ALA A 40 9.43 -4.15 9.61
N GLY A 41 10.07 -3.48 10.59
CA GLY A 41 9.70 -3.54 11.99
C GLY A 41 8.49 -2.68 12.38
N LEU A 42 8.23 -1.58 11.68
CA LEU A 42 7.17 -0.63 12.04
C LEU A 42 5.76 -1.04 11.58
N LEU A 43 5.63 -2.09 10.76
CA LEU A 43 4.32 -2.54 10.23
C LEU A 43 3.55 -3.48 11.17
N ILE A 44 4.15 -3.91 12.29
CA ILE A 44 3.56 -4.92 13.17
C ILE A 44 2.77 -4.30 14.34
N THR A 45 2.94 -3.00 14.61
CA THR A 45 2.49 -2.38 15.87
C THR A 45 1.12 -1.69 15.82
N ALA A 46 0.29 -1.94 14.80
CA ALA A 46 -1.11 -1.46 14.76
C ALA A 46 -2.15 -2.55 15.11
N GLY A 47 -1.71 -3.67 15.67
CA GLY A 47 -2.57 -4.83 15.95
C GLY A 47 -3.19 -4.93 17.34
N LEU A 48 -2.87 -4.02 18.28
CA LEU A 48 -3.21 -4.19 19.69
C LEU A 48 -4.13 -3.09 20.22
N ALA A 49 -5.44 -3.34 20.17
CA ALA A 49 -6.37 -2.91 21.21
C ALA A 49 -7.72 -3.64 21.07
N THR A 50 -8.08 -4.33 22.15
CA THR A 50 -9.43 -4.82 22.54
C THR A 50 -10.04 -6.01 21.80
N GLY A 51 -10.33 -7.06 22.57
CA GLY A 51 -11.10 -8.22 22.15
C GLY A 51 -10.84 -9.48 22.99
N LEU A 52 -10.94 -9.38 24.31
CA LEU A 52 -11.13 -10.57 25.16
C LEU A 52 -12.48 -11.18 24.80
N GLY A 53 -12.46 -12.25 24.01
CA GLY A 53 -13.62 -13.07 23.68
C GLY A 53 -13.19 -14.53 23.67
N LEU A 54 -13.30 -15.18 24.81
CA LEU A 54 -13.20 -16.64 24.92
C LEU A 54 -14.40 -17.25 24.16
N GLY A 55 -14.12 -18.00 23.11
CA GLY A 55 -15.12 -18.70 22.32
C GLY A 55 -14.47 -19.72 21.41
N SER A 56 -14.56 -20.99 21.81
CA SER A 56 -14.02 -22.16 21.11
C SER A 56 -14.59 -22.30 19.71
N GLY A 57 -13.71 -22.19 18.72
CA GLY A 57 -13.95 -22.56 17.34
C GLY A 57 -12.85 -21.97 16.48
N GLN A 58 -12.02 -22.81 15.87
CA GLN A 58 -11.16 -22.42 14.75
C GLN A 58 -12.03 -22.11 13.51
N ALA A 59 -13.08 -21.31 13.68
CA ALA A 59 -13.70 -20.61 12.58
C ALA A 59 -12.68 -19.57 12.15
N HIS A 60 -11.84 -19.94 11.19
CA HIS A 60 -11.02 -18.98 10.46
C HIS A 60 -11.93 -17.80 10.11
N ALA A 61 -11.66 -16.63 10.67
CA ALA A 61 -12.53 -15.46 10.52
C ALA A 61 -12.32 -14.79 9.16
N LYS A 62 -11.92 -15.58 8.15
CA LYS A 62 -11.79 -15.21 6.75
C LYS A 62 -13.07 -14.56 6.24
N ILE A 63 -12.90 -13.70 5.25
CA ILE A 63 -14.03 -13.10 4.53
C ILE A 63 -14.65 -14.18 3.64
N ASP A 64 -15.90 -14.52 3.95
CA ASP A 64 -16.68 -15.55 3.25
C ASP A 64 -17.23 -15.01 1.93
N ASP A 65 -17.39 -15.89 0.94
CA ASP A 65 -18.12 -15.59 -0.29
C ASP A 65 -19.58 -15.24 0.01
N GLY A 66 -20.16 -14.34 -0.79
CA GLY A 66 -21.55 -13.93 -0.63
C GLY A 66 -21.85 -12.52 -1.11
N ARG A 67 -23.08 -12.09 -0.87
CA ARG A 67 -23.55 -10.72 -1.13
C ARG A 67 -23.51 -9.89 0.15
N TYR A 68 -23.13 -8.64 0.01
CA TYR A 68 -22.91 -7.71 1.10
C TYR A 68 -23.42 -6.31 0.77
N LYS A 69 -23.68 -5.50 1.79
CA LYS A 69 -23.77 -4.05 1.71
C LYS A 69 -22.45 -3.46 2.20
N PHE A 70 -21.81 -2.69 1.33
CA PHE A 70 -20.60 -1.94 1.66
C PHE A 70 -20.98 -0.52 2.04
N GLN A 71 -20.41 0.00 3.12
CA GLN A 71 -20.55 1.39 3.53
C GLN A 71 -19.24 1.92 4.07
N LEU A 72 -18.82 3.08 3.57
CA LEU A 72 -17.70 3.85 4.09
C LEU A 72 -18.24 5.02 4.91
N VAL A 73 -17.67 5.24 6.09
CA VAL A 73 -17.87 6.43 6.89
C VAL A 73 -16.53 7.15 7.00
N MET A 74 -16.33 8.16 6.16
CA MET A 74 -15.06 8.88 6.08
C MET A 74 -14.90 9.80 7.29
N TYR A 75 -13.69 9.78 7.87
CA TYR A 75 -13.34 10.48 9.10
C TYR A 75 -14.28 10.18 10.29
N GLY A 76 -14.97 9.04 10.26
CA GLY A 76 -15.92 8.61 11.30
C GLY A 76 -17.26 9.34 11.32
N VAL A 77 -17.46 10.37 10.48
CA VAL A 77 -18.67 11.23 10.53
C VAL A 77 -19.34 11.47 9.19
N ILE A 78 -18.67 11.23 8.05
CA ILE A 78 -19.26 11.45 6.72
C ILE A 78 -19.65 10.09 6.12
N PRO A 79 -20.93 9.69 6.18
CA PRO A 79 -21.37 8.45 5.56
C PRO A 79 -21.46 8.61 4.04
N TYR A 80 -20.75 7.76 3.32
CA TYR A 80 -20.95 7.58 1.89
C TYR A 80 -22.18 6.71 1.64
N PRO A 81 -22.83 6.84 0.47
CA PRO A 81 -23.92 5.95 0.08
C PRO A 81 -23.50 4.49 0.16
N GLU A 82 -24.45 3.62 0.53
CA GLU A 82 -24.21 2.19 0.54
C GLU A 82 -24.04 1.66 -0.89
N SER A 83 -23.05 0.80 -1.09
CA SER A 83 -22.87 0.03 -2.33
C SER A 83 -23.34 -1.41 -2.16
N ASN A 84 -23.86 -2.01 -3.23
CA ASN A 84 -23.99 -3.45 -3.29
C ASN A 84 -22.62 -4.06 -3.55
N ALA A 85 -22.26 -5.06 -2.76
CA ALA A 85 -20.98 -5.73 -2.84
C ALA A 85 -21.15 -7.24 -2.96
N ARG A 86 -20.18 -7.88 -3.60
CA ARG A 86 -20.11 -9.34 -3.72
C ARG A 86 -18.69 -9.82 -3.52
N VAL A 87 -18.52 -10.82 -2.66
CA VAL A 87 -17.26 -11.52 -2.48
C VAL A 87 -17.32 -12.84 -3.25
N ILE A 88 -16.29 -13.06 -4.08
CA ILE A 88 -16.07 -14.33 -4.80
C ILE A 88 -14.57 -14.64 -4.71
N GLY A 89 -14.21 -15.68 -3.95
CA GLY A 89 -12.83 -16.05 -3.70
C GLY A 89 -12.04 -14.93 -3.02
N ASN A 90 -10.99 -14.45 -3.68
CA ASN A 90 -10.14 -13.35 -3.20
C ASN A 90 -10.50 -11.99 -3.82
N ARG A 91 -11.72 -11.82 -4.33
CA ARG A 91 -12.17 -10.57 -4.95
C ARG A 91 -13.40 -10.01 -4.25
N LEU A 92 -13.34 -8.71 -3.97
CA LEU A 92 -14.49 -7.89 -3.60
C LEU A 92 -14.91 -7.12 -4.84
N PHE A 93 -16.15 -7.31 -5.27
CA PHE A 93 -16.78 -6.53 -6.32
C PHE A 93 -17.78 -5.57 -5.70
N GLN A 94 -17.86 -4.34 -6.22
CA GLN A 94 -18.84 -3.35 -5.76
C GLN A 94 -19.46 -2.63 -6.94
N ASP A 95 -20.71 -2.21 -6.80
CA ASP A 95 -21.30 -1.21 -7.68
C ASP A 95 -20.94 0.22 -7.23
N VAL A 96 -21.34 1.18 -8.06
CA VAL A 96 -21.20 2.60 -7.72
C VAL A 96 -22.38 3.02 -6.87
N TYR A 97 -22.15 3.20 -5.56
CA TYR A 97 -23.11 3.78 -4.62
C TYR A 97 -24.51 3.14 -4.63
N GLY A 98 -24.59 1.83 -4.90
CA GLY A 98 -25.85 1.10 -4.90
C GLY A 98 -26.71 1.30 -6.15
N VAL A 99 -26.29 2.15 -7.09
CA VAL A 99 -27.04 2.55 -8.29
C VAL A 99 -26.31 2.22 -9.60
N GLY A 100 -25.01 1.91 -9.55
CA GLY A 100 -24.20 1.60 -10.71
C GLY A 100 -24.35 0.17 -11.23
N PRO A 101 -23.72 -0.16 -12.37
CA PRO A 101 -23.63 -1.52 -12.86
C PRO A 101 -23.04 -2.45 -11.79
N TRP A 102 -23.56 -3.68 -11.71
CA TRP A 102 -22.98 -4.70 -10.84
C TRP A 102 -21.50 -4.90 -11.16
N ASN A 103 -20.68 -5.01 -10.12
CA ASN A 103 -19.23 -5.25 -10.22
C ASN A 103 -18.45 -4.16 -10.97
N ALA A 104 -18.93 -2.90 -10.96
CA ALA A 104 -18.24 -1.77 -11.57
C ALA A 104 -16.80 -1.57 -11.05
N THR A 105 -16.55 -1.93 -9.80
CA THR A 105 -15.21 -1.94 -9.22
C THR A 105 -14.86 -3.32 -8.68
N ASN A 106 -13.57 -3.65 -8.69
CA ASN A 106 -13.05 -4.84 -8.04
C ASN A 106 -11.81 -4.52 -7.21
N SER A 107 -11.64 -5.28 -6.14
CA SER A 107 -10.50 -5.18 -5.23
C SER A 107 -10.03 -6.58 -4.85
N HIS A 108 -8.75 -6.71 -4.54
CA HIS A 108 -8.16 -7.93 -4.04
C HIS A 108 -8.40 -8.06 -2.54
N ILE A 109 -8.64 -9.28 -2.08
CA ILE A 109 -8.77 -9.65 -0.67
C ILE A 109 -7.60 -10.56 -0.30
N THR A 110 -6.70 -10.04 0.52
CA THR A 110 -5.67 -10.84 1.19
C THR A 110 -6.26 -11.37 2.50
N GLN A 111 -6.62 -12.65 2.53
CA GLN A 111 -7.25 -13.28 3.69
C GLN A 111 -6.30 -13.28 4.90
N THR A 112 -6.83 -12.98 6.08
CA THR A 112 -6.08 -13.04 7.35
C THR A 112 -6.78 -13.96 8.33
N ARG A 113 -6.13 -14.27 9.47
CA ARG A 113 -6.73 -15.11 10.52
C ARG A 113 -8.04 -14.53 11.07
N ASN A 114 -8.16 -13.19 11.08
CA ASN A 114 -9.23 -12.46 11.76
C ASN A 114 -10.22 -11.77 10.80
N GLY A 115 -10.05 -11.94 9.48
CA GLY A 115 -10.76 -11.18 8.46
C GLY A 115 -10.00 -11.16 7.15
N GLY A 116 -9.74 -9.96 6.64
CA GLY A 116 -9.01 -9.77 5.39
C GLY A 116 -8.57 -8.34 5.17
N ILE A 117 -7.55 -8.16 4.33
CA ILE A 117 -7.10 -6.86 3.85
C ILE A 117 -7.66 -6.69 2.44
N VAL A 118 -8.43 -5.63 2.21
CA VAL A 118 -8.97 -5.28 0.90
C VAL A 118 -8.16 -4.14 0.30
N SER A 119 -7.70 -4.29 -0.93
CA SER A 119 -6.84 -3.32 -1.61
C SER A 119 -6.98 -3.44 -3.13
N ILE A 120 -6.41 -2.51 -3.89
CA ILE A 120 -6.43 -2.58 -5.36
C ILE A 120 -5.72 -3.83 -5.90
N ALA A 121 -4.69 -4.33 -5.19
CA ALA A 121 -3.93 -5.54 -5.49
C ALA A 121 -3.34 -6.13 -4.20
N GLY A 122 -2.92 -7.40 -4.23
CA GLY A 122 -2.43 -8.12 -3.05
C GLY A 122 -0.97 -7.87 -2.65
N ASP A 123 -0.26 -7.01 -3.37
CA ASP A 123 1.14 -6.69 -3.10
C ASP A 123 1.28 -5.59 -2.01
N PRO A 124 2.44 -5.50 -1.33
CA PRO A 124 2.66 -4.54 -0.26
C PRO A 124 2.56 -3.07 -0.68
N VAL A 125 2.85 -2.72 -1.94
CA VAL A 125 2.79 -1.34 -2.42
C VAL A 125 1.33 -0.89 -2.51
N ALA A 126 0.47 -1.75 -3.05
CA ALA A 126 -0.97 -1.53 -3.06
C ALA A 126 -1.53 -1.36 -1.64
N HIS A 127 -1.12 -2.23 -0.71
CA HIS A 127 -1.56 -2.16 0.70
C HIS A 127 -1.11 -0.86 1.41
N TRP A 128 0.07 -0.34 1.06
CA TRP A 128 0.55 0.92 1.62
C TRP A 128 -0.21 2.13 1.05
N TYR A 129 -0.47 2.12 -0.26
CA TYR A 129 -1.22 3.19 -0.94
C TYR A 129 -2.64 3.31 -0.40
N SER A 130 -3.40 2.20 -0.39
CA SER A 130 -4.75 2.16 0.17
C SER A 130 -5.15 0.74 0.54
N ARG A 131 -5.65 0.57 1.76
CA ARG A 131 -6.17 -0.72 2.22
C ARG A 131 -7.31 -0.56 3.21
N ILE A 132 -8.17 -1.57 3.27
CA ILE A 132 -9.18 -1.71 4.30
C ILE A 132 -8.85 -2.96 5.10
N GLU A 133 -8.65 -2.80 6.40
CA GLU A 133 -8.41 -3.93 7.29
C GLU A 133 -9.73 -4.35 7.94
N LEU A 134 -10.35 -5.40 7.39
CA LEU A 134 -11.64 -5.91 7.85
C LEU A 134 -11.44 -7.00 8.92
N ARG A 135 -12.28 -6.96 9.95
CA ARG A 135 -12.42 -7.99 10.98
C ARG A 135 -13.83 -8.54 11.00
N LYS A 136 -13.97 -9.84 11.29
CA LYS A 136 -15.28 -10.51 11.36
C LYS A 136 -16.09 -10.00 12.55
N THR A 137 -17.40 -9.87 12.32
CA THR A 137 -18.42 -9.47 13.29
C THR A 137 -19.64 -10.40 13.14
N PRO A 138 -20.59 -10.41 14.09
CA PRO A 138 -21.79 -11.24 13.97
C PRO A 138 -22.64 -10.98 12.71
N HIS A 139 -22.55 -9.77 12.12
CA HIS A 139 -23.38 -9.34 10.99
C HIS A 139 -22.60 -9.18 9.67
N GLY A 140 -21.34 -9.61 9.62
CA GLY A 140 -20.46 -9.41 8.47
C GLY A 140 -19.06 -9.00 8.92
N TYR A 141 -18.53 -7.91 8.40
CA TYR A 141 -17.19 -7.43 8.71
C TYR A 141 -17.18 -5.93 8.97
N LYS A 142 -16.32 -5.48 9.88
CA LYS A 142 -16.05 -4.06 10.15
C LYS A 142 -14.55 -3.83 10.11
N GLY A 143 -14.12 -2.69 9.60
CA GLY A 143 -12.71 -2.37 9.48
C GLY A 143 -12.42 -0.89 9.38
N VAL A 144 -11.15 -0.59 9.18
CA VAL A 144 -10.63 0.77 9.00
C VAL A 144 -10.03 0.88 7.61
N LEU A 145 -10.38 1.94 6.90
CA LEU A 145 -9.72 2.37 5.67
C LEU A 145 -8.45 3.13 6.05
N PHE A 146 -7.33 2.72 5.46
CA PHE A 146 -6.05 3.41 5.52
C PHE A 146 -5.71 3.94 4.12
N ALA A 147 -5.26 5.19 4.05
CA ALA A 147 -4.69 5.79 2.84
C ALA A 147 -3.30 6.36 3.20
N GLY A 148 -2.25 5.92 2.48
CA GLY A 148 -0.87 6.31 2.79
C GLY A 148 -0.44 5.97 4.23
N GLY A 149 -1.01 4.91 4.82
CA GLY A 149 -0.77 4.49 6.21
C GLY A 149 -1.55 5.25 7.28
N VAL A 150 -2.33 6.28 6.92
CA VAL A 150 -3.17 7.04 7.85
C VAL A 150 -4.58 6.47 7.87
N PRO A 151 -5.21 6.22 9.03
CA PRO A 151 -6.61 5.82 9.09
C PRO A 151 -7.52 6.99 8.67
N THR A 152 -8.34 6.79 7.65
CA THR A 152 -9.18 7.84 7.05
C THR A 152 -10.67 7.56 7.12
N GLY A 153 -11.10 6.38 7.57
CA GLY A 153 -12.51 6.11 7.76
C GLY A 153 -12.81 4.70 8.27
N ASP A 154 -14.06 4.49 8.66
CA ASP A 154 -14.58 3.19 9.03
C ASP A 154 -15.29 2.55 7.84
N VAL A 155 -15.12 1.25 7.68
CA VAL A 155 -15.78 0.46 6.65
C VAL A 155 -16.64 -0.62 7.28
N TYR A 156 -17.85 -0.77 6.75
CA TYR A 156 -18.81 -1.79 7.13
C TYR A 156 -19.14 -2.63 5.90
N LEU A 157 -19.01 -3.95 6.04
CA LEU A 157 -19.38 -4.94 5.04
C LEU A 157 -20.42 -5.88 5.64
N ARG A 158 -21.70 -5.52 5.53
CA ARG A 158 -22.82 -6.24 6.15
C ARG A 158 -23.33 -7.35 5.25
N LYS A 159 -23.50 -8.56 5.76
CA LYS A 159 -23.95 -9.70 4.95
C LYS A 159 -25.44 -9.54 4.59
N VAL A 160 -25.76 -9.72 3.31
CA VAL A 160 -27.13 -9.77 2.83
C VAL A 160 -27.63 -11.21 2.98
N ARG A 161 -28.80 -11.39 3.60
CA ARG A 161 -29.43 -12.70 3.81
C ARG A 161 -29.92 -13.32 2.51
#